data_AF-A0A432V6W3-F1
#
_entry.id   AF-A0A432V6W3-F1
#
_cell.length_a   1.000
_cell.length_b   1.000
_cell.length_c   1.000
_cell.angle_alpha   90.00
_cell.angle_beta   90.00
_cell.angle_gamma   90.00
#
_symmetry.space_group_name_H-M   'P 1'
#
loop_
_entity.id
_entity.type
_entity.pdbx_description
1 polymer ?
#
loop_
_entity_poly.entity_id
_entity_poly.type
_entity_poly.pdbx_seq_one_letter_code
_entity_poly.pdbx_strand_id
1 'polypeptide(L)'
;MSEPALRQLDKGLPRISMYLPEKVVAAVTPKPVPVQKPVHPARELRLLLADARADREAAARLLAEARVEAQTIIDQARARAGAANDDAPLPCVADIQRKVAERHGFSVATLLGAGRSEALVVARYEAIALAHAARPDLSSAALGRLFRRDHTIILRALKKTGAR
;
A
#
# COMPACT_ATOMS: atom_id res chain seq x y z
N MET A 1 25.75 74.79 -59.91
CA MET A 1 25.95 75.75 -58.80
C MET A 1 26.07 74.93 -57.53
N SER A 2 27.30 74.77 -57.08
CA SER A 2 27.75 73.98 -55.94
C SER A 2 27.32 74.57 -54.59
N GLU A 3 26.89 73.67 -53.71
CA GLU A 3 27.23 73.57 -52.28
C GLU A 3 27.32 74.84 -51.42
N PRO A 4 26.43 74.93 -50.40
CA PRO A 4 26.90 75.37 -49.10
C PRO A 4 26.36 74.58 -47.88
N ALA A 5 25.78 73.37 -48.06
CA ALA A 5 25.12 72.67 -46.94
C ALA A 5 25.90 71.49 -46.32
N LEU A 6 26.98 70.99 -46.94
CA LEU A 6 27.71 69.80 -46.46
C LEU A 6 29.02 70.09 -45.71
N ARG A 7 29.43 71.36 -45.51
CA ARG A 7 30.70 71.74 -44.87
C ARG A 7 30.62 72.00 -43.35
N GLN A 8 29.73 71.32 -42.62
CA GLN A 8 29.60 71.53 -41.18
C GLN A 8 29.69 70.28 -40.29
N LEU A 9 29.90 69.07 -40.83
CA LEU A 9 29.89 67.86 -40.00
C LEU A 9 31.27 67.34 -39.52
N ASP A 10 32.39 67.97 -39.91
CA ASP A 10 33.74 67.47 -39.58
C ASP A 10 34.59 68.43 -38.72
N LYS A 11 33.98 69.40 -38.03
CA LYS A 11 34.70 70.26 -37.07
C LYS A 11 34.53 69.75 -35.65
N GLY A 12 35.21 68.64 -35.33
CA GLY A 12 35.21 68.12 -33.96
C GLY A 12 35.82 66.74 -33.75
N LEU A 13 36.10 65.98 -34.82
CA LEU A 13 36.76 64.68 -34.66
C LEU A 13 38.27 64.85 -34.41
N PRO A 14 38.84 64.16 -33.40
CA PRO A 14 40.28 64.16 -33.21
C PRO A 14 40.95 63.51 -34.42
N ARG A 15 41.89 64.23 -35.04
CA ARG A 15 42.77 63.67 -36.07
C ARG A 15 43.66 62.61 -35.40
N ILE A 16 43.35 61.34 -35.61
CA ILE A 16 44.24 60.24 -35.20
C ILE A 16 45.51 60.39 -36.03
N SER A 17 46.63 60.78 -35.40
CA SER A 17 47.91 60.84 -36.09
C SER A 17 48.37 59.43 -36.44
N MET A 18 48.43 59.10 -37.73
CA MET A 18 48.95 57.82 -38.25
C MET A 18 50.49 57.69 -38.15
N TYR A 19 51.13 58.46 -37.27
CA TYR A 19 52.55 58.38 -36.96
C TYR A 19 52.70 57.92 -35.51
N LEU A 20 52.97 56.63 -35.31
CA LEU A 20 53.48 56.11 -34.04
C LEU A 20 54.96 56.53 -33.93
N PRO A 21 55.38 57.23 -32.86
CA PRO A 21 56.80 57.34 -32.58
C PRO A 21 57.31 55.97 -32.11
N GLU A 22 58.26 55.40 -32.87
CA GLU A 22 59.10 54.31 -32.40
C GLU A 22 59.89 54.80 -31.17
N LYS A 23 59.66 54.18 -30.00
CA LYS A 23 60.33 54.28 -28.67
C LYS A 23 59.24 54.49 -27.60
N VAL A 24 59.07 53.70 -26.54
CA VAL A 24 59.96 52.81 -25.78
C VAL A 24 59.08 51.67 -25.23
N VAL A 25 59.22 50.45 -25.77
CA VAL A 25 58.67 49.27 -25.08
C VAL A 25 59.76 48.80 -24.13
N ALA A 26 59.78 49.33 -22.91
CA ALA A 26 60.56 48.71 -21.86
C ALA A 26 59.97 47.31 -21.64
N ALA A 27 60.72 46.28 -22.04
CA ALA A 27 60.34 44.90 -21.84
C ALA A 27 60.21 44.64 -20.34
N VAL A 28 58.99 44.76 -19.81
CA VAL A 28 58.62 44.16 -18.54
C VAL A 28 58.59 42.66 -18.80
N THR A 29 59.72 41.99 -18.62
CA THR A 29 59.72 40.53 -18.54
C THR A 29 58.84 40.17 -17.33
N PRO A 30 57.71 39.47 -17.51
CA PRO A 30 56.92 39.05 -16.37
C PRO A 30 57.79 38.13 -15.53
N LYS A 31 58.02 38.51 -14.28
CA LYS A 31 58.70 37.65 -13.29
C LYS A 31 57.90 36.34 -13.22
N PRO A 32 58.52 35.16 -13.39
CA PRO A 32 57.77 33.91 -13.44
C PRO A 32 57.02 33.73 -12.13
N VAL A 33 55.69 33.77 -12.21
CA VAL A 33 54.82 33.43 -11.09
C VAL A 33 55.08 31.96 -10.78
N PRO A 34 55.36 31.58 -9.52
CA PRO A 34 55.54 30.17 -9.19
C PRO A 34 54.23 29.44 -9.48
N VAL A 35 54.27 28.56 -10.49
CA VAL A 35 53.18 27.63 -10.79
C VAL A 35 53.04 26.72 -9.58
N GLN A 36 52.05 26.99 -8.74
CA GLN A 36 51.70 26.11 -7.62
C GLN A 36 51.29 24.76 -8.24
N LYS A 37 52.05 23.70 -7.96
CA LYS A 37 51.66 22.34 -8.37
C LYS A 37 50.30 22.02 -7.73
N PRO A 38 49.35 21.42 -8.47
CA PRO A 38 48.05 21.08 -7.91
C PRO A 38 48.27 20.14 -6.72
N VAL A 39 47.91 20.60 -5.53
CA VAL A 39 47.98 19.82 -4.31
C VAL A 39 46.91 18.72 -4.42
N HIS A 40 47.34 17.52 -4.79
CA HIS A 40 46.64 16.24 -4.71
C HIS A 40 45.10 16.19 -4.91
N PRO A 41 44.55 16.55 -6.09
CA PRO A 41 43.12 16.37 -6.38
C PRO A 41 42.70 14.88 -6.38
N ALA A 42 43.63 13.97 -6.68
CA ALA A 42 43.35 12.54 -6.76
C ALA A 42 43.17 11.87 -5.39
N ARG A 43 43.81 12.38 -4.33
CA ARG A 43 43.70 11.78 -2.99
C ARG A 43 42.37 12.14 -2.34
N GLU A 44 41.97 13.40 -2.41
CA GLU A 44 40.69 13.89 -1.88
C GLU A 44 39.51 13.24 -2.61
N LEU A 45 39.56 13.19 -3.94
CA LEU A 45 38.52 12.55 -4.75
C LEU A 45 38.42 11.03 -4.49
N ARG A 46 39.54 10.36 -4.21
CA ARG A 46 39.55 8.94 -3.83
C ARG A 46 38.95 8.69 -2.44
N LEU A 47 39.16 9.60 -1.49
CA LEU A 47 38.55 9.53 -0.16
C LEU A 47 37.04 9.76 -0.25
N LEU A 48 36.59 10.80 -0.97
CA LEU A 48 35.17 11.07 -1.17
C LEU A 48 34.42 9.92 -1.86
N LEU A 49 35.06 9.27 -2.85
CA LEU A 49 34.48 8.10 -3.50
C LEU A 49 34.45 6.86 -2.59
N ALA A 50 35.37 6.74 -1.63
CA ALA A 50 35.37 5.66 -0.65
C ALA A 50 34.24 5.87 0.38
N ASP A 51 34.06 7.10 0.86
CA ASP A 51 32.99 7.46 1.78
C ASP A 51 31.61 7.27 1.13
N ALA A 52 31.44 7.74 -0.12
CA ALA A 52 30.20 7.53 -0.88
C ALA A 52 29.90 6.05 -1.17
N ARG A 53 30.91 5.18 -1.23
CA ARG A 53 30.71 3.72 -1.33
C ARG A 53 30.26 3.14 0.01
N ALA A 54 30.90 3.54 1.10
CA ALA A 54 30.52 3.13 2.45
C ALA A 54 29.08 3.55 2.79
N ASP A 55 28.69 4.78 2.44
CA ASP A 55 27.32 5.29 2.64
C ASP A 55 26.29 4.49 1.84
N ARG A 56 26.61 4.14 0.59
CA ARG A 56 25.75 3.30 -0.26
C ARG A 56 25.61 1.89 0.28
N GLU A 57 26.69 1.31 0.79
CA GLU A 57 26.67 -0.02 1.39
C GLU A 57 25.86 -0.03 2.69
N ALA A 58 25.99 1.00 3.53
CA ALA A 58 25.19 1.17 4.73
C ALA A 58 23.70 1.35 4.40
N ALA A 59 23.38 2.20 3.42
CA ALA A 59 22.01 2.37 2.94
C ALA A 59 21.43 1.08 2.35
N ALA A 60 22.23 0.30 1.60
CA ALA A 60 21.79 -0.98 1.05
C ALA A 60 21.49 -2.01 2.14
N ARG A 61 22.28 -2.06 3.22
CA ARG A 61 22.03 -2.94 4.38
C ARG A 61 20.74 -2.56 5.10
N LEU A 62 20.54 -1.27 5.39
CA LEU A 62 19.31 -0.79 6.03
C LEU A 62 18.07 -1.09 5.19
N LEU A 63 18.15 -0.92 3.86
CA LEU A 63 17.04 -1.26 2.97
C LEU A 63 16.77 -2.77 2.91
N ALA A 64 17.81 -3.61 2.99
CA ALA A 64 17.65 -5.06 3.05
C ALA A 64 17.00 -5.50 4.37
N GLU A 65 17.44 -4.95 5.49
CA GLU A 65 16.84 -5.19 6.82
C GLU A 65 15.37 -4.76 6.85
N ALA A 66 15.07 -3.54 6.40
CA ALA A 66 13.70 -3.03 6.32
C ALA A 66 12.79 -3.88 5.41
N ARG A 67 13.33 -4.46 4.33
CA ARG A 67 12.58 -5.39 3.47
C ARG A 67 12.29 -6.71 4.16
N VAL A 68 13.24 -7.26 4.91
CA VAL A 68 13.03 -8.49 5.68
C VAL A 68 11.98 -8.24 6.75
N GLU A 69 12.06 -7.13 7.48
CA GLU A 69 11.06 -6.74 8.47
C GLU A 69 9.68 -6.57 7.84
N ALA A 70 9.56 -5.82 6.74
CA ALA A 70 8.29 -5.66 6.02
C ALA A 70 7.73 -7.01 5.55
N GLN A 71 8.58 -7.89 5.04
CA GLN A 71 8.17 -9.22 4.59
C GLN A 71 7.65 -10.06 5.77
N THR A 72 8.35 -10.06 6.90
CA THR A 72 7.89 -10.78 8.10
C THR A 72 6.58 -10.25 8.65
N ILE A 73 6.36 -8.92 8.64
CA ILE A 73 5.10 -8.32 9.03
C ILE A 73 3.97 -8.77 8.10
N ILE A 74 4.20 -8.78 6.79
CA ILE A 74 3.23 -9.26 5.80
C ILE A 74 2.93 -10.75 5.99
N ASP A 75 3.94 -11.58 6.24
CA ASP A 75 3.77 -13.02 6.42
C ASP A 75 3.04 -13.34 7.74
N GLN A 76 3.34 -12.62 8.83
CA GLN A 76 2.60 -12.71 10.08
C GLN A 76 1.14 -12.27 9.91
N ALA A 77 0.90 -11.19 9.16
CA ALA A 77 -0.45 -10.73 8.86
C ALA A 77 -1.22 -11.75 8.01
N ARG A 78 -0.58 -12.37 7.02
CA ARG A 78 -1.15 -13.45 6.22
C ARG A 78 -1.44 -14.70 7.05
N ALA A 79 -0.55 -15.09 7.94
CA ALA A 79 -0.77 -16.24 8.83
C ALA A 79 -1.95 -16.00 9.78
N ARG A 80 -2.06 -14.79 10.35
CA ARG A 80 -3.19 -14.39 11.20
C ARG A 80 -4.49 -14.30 10.39
N ALA A 81 -4.44 -13.76 9.18
CA ALA A 81 -5.60 -13.66 8.29
C ALA A 81 -6.05 -15.04 7.78
N GLY A 82 -5.12 -15.94 7.44
CA GLY A 82 -5.42 -17.31 7.03
C GLY A 82 -5.97 -18.18 8.16
N ALA A 83 -5.64 -17.87 9.42
CA ALA A 83 -6.28 -18.47 10.60
C ALA A 83 -7.65 -17.84 10.94
N ALA A 84 -7.91 -16.59 10.49
CA ALA A 84 -9.19 -15.92 10.67
C ALA A 84 -10.18 -16.23 9.54
N ASN A 85 -9.67 -16.59 8.37
CA ASN A 85 -10.45 -17.18 7.30
C ASN A 85 -10.66 -18.67 7.62
N ASP A 86 -11.59 -18.93 8.54
CA ASP A 86 -12.34 -20.19 8.57
C ASP A 86 -13.16 -20.31 7.27
N ASP A 87 -12.50 -20.33 6.10
CA ASP A 87 -13.05 -20.59 4.76
C ASP A 87 -13.47 -22.09 4.63
N ALA A 88 -13.84 -22.72 5.74
CA ALA A 88 -14.71 -23.88 5.66
C ALA A 88 -16.03 -23.39 5.06
N PRO A 89 -16.54 -24.01 3.98
CA PRO A 89 -17.85 -23.67 3.45
C PRO A 89 -18.85 -23.68 4.60
N LEU A 90 -19.50 -22.53 4.86
CA LEU A 90 -20.52 -22.39 5.90
C LEU A 90 -21.44 -23.62 5.79
N PRO A 91 -21.58 -24.42 6.86
CA PRO A 91 -22.26 -25.70 6.75
C PRO A 91 -23.68 -25.47 6.24
N CYS A 92 -24.06 -26.27 5.23
CA CYS A 92 -25.37 -26.13 4.62
C CYS A 92 -26.45 -26.37 5.71
N VAL A 93 -27.51 -25.56 5.70
CA VAL A 93 -28.62 -25.72 6.65
C VAL A 93 -29.25 -27.12 6.54
N ALA A 94 -29.22 -27.73 5.35
CA ALA A 94 -29.68 -29.10 5.15
C ALA A 94 -28.83 -30.15 5.93
N ASP A 95 -27.53 -29.91 6.07
CA ASP A 95 -26.65 -30.81 6.84
C ASP A 95 -26.91 -30.67 8.34
N ILE A 96 -27.19 -29.45 8.80
CA ILE A 96 -27.60 -29.20 10.19
C ILE A 96 -28.93 -29.90 10.49
N GLN A 97 -29.91 -29.77 9.59
CA GLN A 97 -31.20 -30.46 9.70
C GLN A 97 -31.01 -31.99 9.80
N ARG A 98 -30.16 -32.57 8.94
CA ARG A 98 -29.86 -34.00 8.97
C ARG A 98 -29.21 -34.43 10.28
N LYS A 99 -28.14 -33.75 10.72
CA LYS A 99 -27.42 -34.06 11.96
C LYS A 99 -28.33 -34.00 13.20
N VAL A 100 -29.19 -32.98 13.26
CA VAL A 100 -30.13 -32.83 14.39
C VAL A 100 -31.25 -33.88 14.32
N ALA A 101 -31.76 -34.17 13.12
CA ALA A 101 -32.75 -35.23 12.94
C ALA A 101 -32.21 -36.60 13.40
N GLU A 102 -30.97 -36.95 13.01
CA GLU A 102 -30.28 -38.18 13.44
C GLU A 102 -30.10 -38.22 14.97
N ARG A 103 -29.66 -37.12 15.58
CA ARG A 103 -29.45 -37.03 17.04
C ARG A 103 -30.73 -37.30 17.84
N HIS A 104 -31.87 -36.84 17.33
CA HIS A 104 -33.18 -36.98 17.99
C HIS A 104 -33.98 -38.20 17.51
N GLY A 105 -33.43 -39.02 16.60
CA GLY A 105 -34.12 -40.20 16.06
C GLY A 105 -35.31 -39.88 15.14
N PHE A 106 -35.35 -38.69 14.54
CA PHE A 106 -36.39 -38.28 13.60
C PHE A 106 -35.89 -38.32 12.16
N SER A 107 -36.81 -38.45 11.21
CA SER A 107 -36.50 -38.15 9.81
C SER A 107 -36.49 -36.63 9.57
N VAL A 108 -35.75 -36.15 8.57
CA VAL A 108 -35.76 -34.74 8.17
C VAL A 108 -37.18 -34.29 7.78
N ALA A 109 -37.95 -35.17 7.12
CA ALA A 109 -39.35 -34.89 6.79
C ALA A 109 -40.22 -34.69 8.03
N THR A 110 -40.00 -35.48 9.08
CA THR A 110 -40.69 -35.35 10.37
C THR A 110 -40.31 -34.05 11.08
N LEU A 111 -39.02 -33.69 11.08
CA LEU A 111 -38.51 -32.46 11.69
C LEU A 111 -39.14 -31.20 11.05
N LEU A 112 -39.26 -31.20 9.72
CA LEU A 112 -39.85 -30.12 8.93
C LEU A 112 -41.39 -30.17 8.89
N GLY A 113 -41.98 -31.32 9.19
CA GLY A 113 -43.42 -31.55 9.13
C GLY A 113 -44.22 -30.77 10.18
N ALA A 114 -45.55 -30.85 10.10
CA ALA A 114 -46.49 -30.10 10.93
C ALA A 114 -46.54 -30.54 12.42
N GLY A 115 -45.91 -31.67 12.77
CA GLY A 115 -45.94 -32.27 14.10
C GLY A 115 -45.50 -31.32 15.22
N ARG A 116 -46.14 -31.46 16.38
CA ARG A 116 -45.99 -30.58 17.55
C ARG A 116 -45.79 -31.32 18.87
N SER A 117 -45.35 -32.59 18.83
CA SER A 117 -44.92 -33.28 20.04
C SER A 117 -43.76 -32.53 20.67
N GLU A 118 -43.67 -32.57 22.00
CA GLU A 118 -42.68 -31.79 22.75
C GLU A 118 -41.25 -32.11 22.29
N ALA A 119 -40.91 -33.40 22.18
CA ALA A 119 -39.62 -33.86 21.69
C ALA A 119 -39.27 -33.31 20.30
N LEU A 120 -40.24 -33.27 19.39
CA LEU A 120 -40.04 -32.77 18.03
C LEU A 120 -39.87 -31.25 18.02
N VAL A 121 -40.63 -30.52 18.85
CA VAL A 121 -40.47 -29.06 18.99
C VAL A 121 -39.08 -28.73 19.55
N VAL A 122 -38.59 -29.48 20.54
CA VAL A 122 -37.24 -29.32 21.09
C VAL A 122 -36.18 -29.55 20.01
N ALA A 123 -36.26 -30.67 19.30
CA ALA A 123 -35.34 -30.99 18.20
C ALA A 123 -35.34 -29.90 17.11
N ARG A 124 -36.53 -29.39 16.74
CA ARG A 124 -36.66 -28.33 15.75
C ARG A 124 -36.03 -27.01 16.23
N TYR A 125 -36.24 -26.66 17.50
CA TYR A 125 -35.70 -25.41 18.05
C TYR A 125 -34.17 -25.48 18.14
N GLU A 126 -33.62 -26.63 18.51
CA GLU A 126 -32.17 -26.87 18.47
C GLU A 126 -31.63 -26.72 17.03
N ALA A 127 -32.30 -27.32 16.04
CA ALA A 127 -31.90 -27.18 14.64
C ALA A 127 -31.91 -25.72 14.16
N ILE A 128 -32.91 -24.94 14.55
CA ILE A 128 -33.01 -23.51 14.22
C ILE A 128 -31.88 -22.71 14.89
N ALA A 129 -31.60 -22.96 16.16
CA ALA A 129 -30.54 -22.28 16.90
C ALA A 129 -29.15 -22.57 16.30
N LEU A 130 -28.88 -23.84 15.96
CA LEU A 130 -27.65 -24.25 15.30
C LEU A 130 -27.53 -23.64 13.89
N ALA A 131 -28.62 -23.60 13.12
CA ALA A 131 -28.63 -22.97 11.80
C ALA A 131 -28.36 -21.46 11.86
N HIS A 132 -28.90 -20.76 12.86
CA HIS A 132 -28.65 -19.33 13.08
C HIS A 132 -27.20 -19.06 13.53
N ALA A 133 -26.66 -19.88 14.44
CA ALA A 133 -25.28 -19.76 14.88
C ALA A 133 -24.28 -20.06 13.74
N ALA A 134 -24.59 -21.05 12.90
CA ALA A 134 -23.73 -21.42 11.79
C ALA A 134 -23.85 -20.49 10.57
N ARG A 135 -24.99 -19.82 10.39
CA ARG A 135 -25.23 -18.90 9.28
C ARG A 135 -25.91 -17.61 9.77
N PRO A 136 -25.16 -16.71 10.42
CA PRO A 136 -25.70 -15.42 10.86
C PRO A 136 -26.14 -14.53 9.69
N ASP A 137 -25.66 -14.80 8.47
CA ASP A 137 -26.06 -14.08 7.25
C ASP A 137 -27.54 -14.27 6.88
N LEU A 138 -28.17 -15.36 7.35
CA LEU A 138 -29.55 -15.67 7.00
C LEU A 138 -30.52 -14.93 7.91
N SER A 139 -31.42 -14.16 7.30
CA SER A 139 -32.52 -13.55 8.04
C SER A 139 -33.47 -14.60 8.64
N SER A 140 -34.19 -14.23 9.70
CA SER A 140 -35.21 -15.08 10.31
C SER A 140 -36.28 -15.55 9.32
N ALA A 141 -36.58 -14.74 8.30
CA ALA A 141 -37.48 -15.10 7.20
C ALA A 141 -36.86 -16.14 6.25
N ALA A 142 -35.57 -16.03 5.94
CA ALA A 142 -34.85 -17.01 5.13
C ALA A 142 -34.76 -18.37 5.85
N LEU A 143 -34.44 -18.36 7.15
CA LEU A 143 -34.49 -19.56 7.99
C LEU A 143 -35.92 -20.14 8.03
N GLY A 144 -36.95 -19.29 8.13
CA GLY A 144 -38.34 -19.72 8.05
C GLY A 144 -38.65 -20.52 6.79
N ARG A 145 -38.21 -20.05 5.61
CA ARG A 145 -38.40 -20.78 4.34
C ARG A 145 -37.70 -22.15 4.35
N LEU A 146 -36.48 -22.22 4.87
CA LEU A 146 -35.69 -23.47 4.95
C LEU A 146 -36.30 -24.48 5.92
N PHE A 147 -36.94 -24.01 6.99
CA PHE A 147 -37.63 -24.86 7.97
C PHE A 147 -39.13 -25.05 7.69
N ARG A 148 -39.66 -24.46 6.61
CA ARG A 148 -41.09 -24.43 6.26
C ARG A 148 -41.97 -23.86 7.38
N ARG A 149 -41.53 -22.77 8.01
CA ARG A 149 -42.18 -22.12 9.16
C ARG A 149 -42.18 -20.60 9.05
N ASP A 150 -43.14 -19.99 9.73
CA ASP A 150 -43.21 -18.55 9.86
C ASP A 150 -42.00 -18.00 10.64
N HIS A 151 -41.52 -16.85 10.22
CA HIS A 151 -40.40 -16.16 10.85
C HIS A 151 -40.66 -15.87 12.34
N THR A 152 -41.91 -15.72 12.77
CA THR A 152 -42.29 -15.54 14.19
C THR A 152 -41.97 -16.78 15.03
N ILE A 153 -42.13 -17.99 14.47
CA ILE A 153 -41.74 -19.24 15.11
C ILE A 153 -40.21 -19.33 15.22
N ILE A 154 -39.48 -18.89 14.20
CA ILE A 154 -38.02 -18.81 14.23
C ILE A 154 -37.57 -17.89 15.38
N LEU A 155 -38.14 -16.69 15.49
CA LEU A 155 -37.82 -15.77 16.58
C LEU A 155 -38.13 -16.35 17.96
N ARG A 156 -39.25 -17.08 18.09
CA ARG A 156 -39.61 -17.77 19.33
C ARG A 156 -38.63 -18.88 19.68
N ALA A 157 -38.16 -19.64 18.68
CA ALA A 157 -37.16 -20.68 18.87
C ALA A 157 -35.84 -20.07 19.37
N LEU A 158 -35.33 -19.03 18.69
CA LEU A 158 -34.08 -18.36 19.06
C LEU A 158 -34.11 -17.76 20.47
N LYS A 159 -35.24 -17.14 20.85
CA LYS A 159 -35.44 -16.62 22.22
C LYS A 159 -35.46 -17.74 23.26
N LYS A 160 -36.06 -18.89 22.95
CA LYS A 160 -36.15 -20.02 23.89
C LYS A 160 -34.80 -20.72 24.09
N THR A 161 -33.96 -20.76 23.06
CA THR A 161 -32.63 -21.40 23.11
C THR A 161 -31.51 -20.45 23.55
N GLY A 162 -31.79 -19.17 23.80
CA GLY A 162 -30.78 -18.17 24.18
C GLY A 162 -29.81 -17.80 23.06
N ALA A 163 -30.17 -18.08 21.80
CA ALA A 163 -29.36 -17.74 20.63
C ALA A 163 -29.58 -16.28 20.16
N ARG A 164 -30.42 -15.53 20.88
CA ARG A 164 -30.74 -14.12 20.68
C ARG A 164 -31.04 -13.46 22.02
#